data_AF-A0A959X7B9-F1
#
_entry.id   AF-A0A959X7B9-F1
#
_cell.length_a   1.000
_cell.length_b   1.000
_cell.length_c   1.000
_cell.angle_alpha   90.00
_cell.angle_beta   90.00
_cell.angle_gamma   90.00
#
_symmetry.space_group_name_H-M   'P 1'
#
loop_
_entity.id
_entity.type
_entity.pdbx_description
1 polymer ?
#
loop_
_entity_poly.entity_id
_entity_poly.type
_entity_poly.pdbx_seq_one_letter_code
_entity_poly.pdbx_strand_id
1 'polypeptide(L)'
;MSRDEKLHTAVLVAPASDRRRLRKQRRHAAARLVAEQRQAEKATARAKMEAERAERRATVYLPPAGAPGPAMLRTPGRFRLPRHQDTSAVLAGHYPFLAEAGLGSAGMFIGQDLYSGSSFVYDPWVLYQRGIITAPNLILAGIVGSGKSSLAKSLYTRSLPFGYRVYVPGDPKGEHSGVAEAVGGKAIILGHGMGNRLNPLDEGYRPAGLSDQEWAITLAARRRDLLGALTETVLARPLAPLEHTAIDTALAGAVRDADVPILPMVVERLLRPDPADDPDGRLTEDGRQVGHALRRLVLGDLSGLFDGPSTVRFDPSLPMVSLDLSRVTENSTLISV
;
A
#
# COMPACT_ATOMS: atom_id res chain seq x y z
N MET A 1 -18.99 42.48 23.10
CA MET A 1 -19.40 43.04 24.41
C MET A 1 -19.43 41.90 25.41
N SER A 2 -18.65 42.02 26.49
CA SER A 2 -18.36 40.95 27.45
C SER A 2 -19.64 40.37 28.08
N ARG A 3 -19.72 39.04 28.16
CA ARG A 3 -20.75 38.27 28.84
C ARG A 3 -20.52 38.31 30.36
N ASP A 4 -21.64 38.34 31.10
CA ASP A 4 -21.79 38.14 32.55
C ASP A 4 -21.33 39.26 33.50
N GLU A 5 -21.93 40.44 33.39
CA GLU A 5 -22.04 41.33 34.57
C GLU A 5 -23.15 40.82 35.49
N LYS A 6 -22.79 40.09 36.55
CA LYS A 6 -23.71 39.76 37.65
C LYS A 6 -23.88 40.98 38.56
N LEU A 7 -25.09 41.51 38.66
CA LEU A 7 -25.39 42.60 39.58
C LEU A 7 -25.35 42.10 41.04
N HIS A 8 -24.27 42.42 41.75
CA HIS A 8 -24.13 42.14 43.17
C HIS A 8 -24.53 43.39 43.97
N THR A 9 -25.81 43.56 44.29
CA THR A 9 -26.24 44.58 45.26
C THR A 9 -25.94 44.11 46.67
N ALA A 10 -24.72 44.38 47.14
CA ALA A 10 -24.39 44.36 48.56
C ALA A 10 -24.57 45.78 49.13
N VAL A 11 -25.14 45.90 50.34
CA VAL A 11 -25.19 47.17 51.06
C VAL A 11 -23.77 47.48 51.53
N LEU A 12 -22.98 48.18 50.71
CA LEU A 12 -21.54 48.31 50.91
C LEU A 12 -21.14 49.24 52.06
N VAL A 13 -22.04 50.09 52.58
CA VAL A 13 -21.78 50.89 53.80
C VAL A 13 -23.07 51.02 54.62
N ALA A 14 -23.05 50.54 55.86
CA ALA A 14 -24.06 50.86 56.87
C ALA A 14 -23.37 51.63 58.01
N PRO A 15 -23.76 52.89 58.29
CA PRO A 15 -23.24 53.64 59.43
C PRO A 15 -23.46 52.84 60.73
N ALA A 16 -22.47 52.82 61.62
CA ALA A 16 -22.53 52.04 62.86
C ALA A 16 -23.70 52.44 63.79
N SER A 17 -24.25 53.64 63.63
CA SER A 17 -25.35 54.21 64.41
C SER A 17 -26.77 53.91 63.87
N ASP A 18 -26.91 53.16 62.77
CA ASP A 18 -28.23 52.90 62.16
C ASP A 18 -29.09 51.93 62.98
N ARG A 19 -30.31 52.36 63.35
CA ARG A 19 -31.30 51.54 64.07
C ARG A 19 -31.61 50.24 63.31
N ARG A 20 -31.67 49.10 64.02
CA ARG A 20 -31.91 47.74 63.47
C ARG A 20 -33.06 47.65 62.45
N ARG A 21 -34.12 48.44 62.64
CA ARG A 21 -35.29 48.53 61.75
C ARG A 21 -34.92 49.02 60.33
N LEU A 22 -34.08 50.04 60.22
CA LEU A 22 -33.64 50.62 58.94
C LEU A 22 -32.71 49.66 58.19
N ARG A 23 -31.82 48.95 58.91
CA ARG A 23 -30.96 47.90 58.33
C ARG A 23 -31.78 46.75 57.73
N LYS A 24 -32.85 46.32 58.43
CA LYS A 24 -33.77 45.28 57.94
C LYS A 24 -34.54 45.75 56.69
N GLN A 25 -35.02 47.00 56.67
CA GLN A 25 -35.71 47.58 55.52
C GLN A 25 -34.80 47.66 54.28
N ARG A 26 -33.54 48.11 54.43
CA ARG A 26 -32.57 48.15 53.32
C ARG A 26 -32.23 46.76 52.78
N ARG A 27 -32.08 45.75 53.65
CA ARG A 27 -31.88 44.35 53.21
C ARG A 27 -33.08 43.80 52.44
N HIS A 28 -34.31 44.07 52.90
CA HIS A 28 -35.51 43.68 52.16
C HIS A 28 -35.63 44.41 50.81
N ALA A 29 -35.27 45.70 50.74
CA ALA A 29 -35.25 46.44 49.49
C ALA A 29 -34.22 45.88 48.50
N ALA A 30 -33.00 45.59 48.95
CA ALA A 30 -31.98 44.96 48.12
C ALA A 30 -32.41 43.55 47.64
N ALA A 31 -33.00 42.74 48.51
CA ALA A 31 -33.51 41.43 48.14
C ALA A 31 -34.66 41.49 47.12
N ARG A 32 -35.54 42.51 47.21
CA ARG A 32 -36.60 42.75 46.22
C ARG A 32 -36.02 43.11 44.85
N LEU A 33 -35.04 44.01 44.80
CA LEU A 33 -34.38 44.40 43.55
C LEU A 33 -33.69 43.20 42.87
N VAL A 34 -33.00 42.35 43.64
CA VAL A 34 -32.39 41.11 43.09
C VAL A 34 -33.44 40.13 42.59
N ALA A 35 -34.57 40.00 43.29
CA ALA A 35 -35.66 39.12 42.87
C ALA A 35 -36.34 39.63 41.59
N GLU A 36 -36.60 40.93 41.48
CA GLU A 36 -37.16 41.59 40.30
C GLU A 36 -36.24 41.43 39.09
N GLN A 37 -34.93 41.66 39.26
CA GLN A 37 -33.96 41.46 38.19
C GLN A 37 -33.88 40.00 37.73
N ARG A 38 -33.88 39.04 38.65
CA ARG A 38 -33.92 37.60 38.30
C ARG A 38 -35.19 37.23 37.53
N GLN A 39 -36.32 37.84 37.85
CA GLN A 39 -37.56 37.63 37.09
C GLN A 39 -37.47 38.26 35.70
N ALA A 40 -36.90 39.46 35.58
CA ALA A 40 -36.65 40.11 34.30
C ALA A 40 -35.70 39.28 33.41
N GLU A 41 -34.60 38.77 33.96
CA GLU A 41 -33.65 37.89 33.25
C GLU A 41 -34.31 36.57 32.81
N LYS A 42 -35.17 35.98 33.66
CA LYS A 42 -35.95 34.80 33.27
C LYS A 42 -36.94 35.11 32.16
N ALA A 43 -37.60 36.26 32.20
CA ALA A 43 -38.54 36.68 31.17
C ALA A 43 -37.83 36.94 29.83
N THR A 44 -36.69 37.63 29.83
CA THR A 44 -35.89 37.87 28.62
C THR A 44 -35.32 36.58 28.04
N ALA A 45 -34.84 35.66 28.89
CA ALA A 45 -34.38 34.35 28.44
C ALA A 45 -35.51 33.52 27.82
N ARG A 46 -36.72 33.55 28.40
CA ARG A 46 -37.91 32.89 27.84
C ARG A 46 -38.31 33.51 26.50
N ALA A 47 -38.40 34.83 26.42
CA ALA A 47 -38.72 35.54 25.17
C ALA A 47 -37.69 35.25 24.07
N LYS A 48 -36.39 35.21 24.41
CA LYS A 48 -35.34 34.84 23.47
C LYS A 48 -35.48 33.39 22.98
N MET A 49 -35.75 32.43 23.88
CA MET A 49 -36.01 31.05 23.48
C MET A 49 -37.25 30.92 22.59
N GLU A 50 -38.31 31.66 22.89
CA GLU A 50 -39.53 31.66 22.07
C GLU A 50 -39.28 32.26 20.69
N ALA A 51 -38.52 33.36 20.61
CA ALA A 51 -38.09 33.96 19.35
C ALA A 51 -37.22 33.00 18.53
N GLU A 52 -36.21 32.37 19.13
CA GLU A 52 -35.36 31.37 18.46
C GLU A 52 -36.16 30.14 18.00
N ARG A 53 -37.20 29.73 18.75
CA ARG A 53 -38.11 28.64 18.36
C ARG A 53 -39.03 29.07 17.21
N ALA A 54 -39.52 30.30 17.23
CA ALA A 54 -40.34 30.86 16.15
C ALA A 54 -39.51 30.99 14.86
N GLU A 55 -38.28 31.50 14.96
CA GLU A 55 -37.32 31.56 13.87
C GLU A 55 -37.02 30.17 13.32
N ARG A 56 -36.71 29.18 14.17
CA ARG A 56 -36.52 27.78 13.73
C ARG A 56 -37.74 27.17 13.05
N ARG A 57 -38.95 27.58 13.42
CA ARG A 57 -40.20 27.12 12.78
C ARG A 57 -40.44 27.83 11.44
N ALA A 58 -40.03 29.09 11.33
CA ALA A 58 -40.14 29.87 10.09
C ALA A 58 -39.06 29.48 9.07
N THR A 59 -37.87 29.11 9.54
CA THR A 59 -36.74 28.72 8.69
C THR A 59 -36.89 27.25 8.27
N VAL A 60 -37.63 27.00 7.20
CA VAL A 60 -37.69 25.69 6.53
C VAL A 60 -36.60 25.62 5.48
N TYR A 61 -35.41 25.13 5.84
CA TYR A 61 -34.28 24.98 4.91
C TYR A 61 -34.53 23.85 3.88
N LEU A 62 -35.12 22.73 4.34
CA LEU A 62 -35.49 21.58 3.51
C LEU A 62 -36.76 20.92 4.04
N PRO A 63 -37.57 20.28 3.18
CA PRO A 63 -38.70 19.48 3.64
C PRO A 63 -38.24 18.36 4.58
N PRO A 64 -38.99 18.01 5.63
CA PRO A 64 -38.61 16.97 6.60
C PRO A 64 -38.35 15.58 5.99
N ALA A 65 -38.87 15.33 4.79
CA ALA A 65 -38.73 14.08 4.06
C ALA A 65 -37.73 14.18 2.89
N GLY A 66 -37.05 15.32 2.71
CA GLY A 66 -36.26 15.61 1.50
C GLY A 66 -37.09 16.26 0.39
N ALA A 67 -36.42 16.96 -0.53
CA ALA A 67 -37.05 17.60 -1.67
C ALA A 67 -37.51 16.58 -2.73
N PRO A 68 -38.57 16.85 -3.50
CA PRO A 68 -38.94 16.01 -4.64
C PRO A 68 -37.89 16.12 -5.75
N GLY A 69 -37.54 15.00 -6.38
CA GLY A 69 -36.64 14.94 -7.52
C GLY A 69 -35.82 13.65 -7.58
N PRO A 70 -35.31 13.25 -8.76
CA PRO A 70 -34.38 12.14 -8.87
C PRO A 70 -33.12 12.40 -8.03
N ALA A 71 -32.64 11.37 -7.33
CA ALA A 71 -31.46 11.41 -6.45
C ALA A 71 -31.51 12.39 -5.24
N MET A 72 -32.68 12.96 -4.90
CA MET A 72 -32.83 13.92 -3.78
C MET A 72 -32.99 13.25 -2.39
N LEU A 73 -32.72 11.94 -2.29
CA LEU A 73 -32.79 11.13 -1.06
C LEU A 73 -34.09 11.30 -0.25
N ARG A 74 -35.22 11.47 -0.96
CA ARG A 74 -36.53 11.64 -0.33
C ARG A 74 -36.92 10.35 0.40
N THR A 75 -37.07 10.41 1.71
CA THR A 75 -37.44 9.24 2.51
C THR A 75 -38.97 9.20 2.68
N PRO A 76 -39.67 8.11 2.31
CA PRO A 76 -41.13 8.03 2.36
C PRO A 76 -41.71 7.99 3.78
N GLY A 77 -40.87 7.95 4.82
CA GLY A 77 -41.29 7.96 6.22
C GLY A 77 -40.21 8.50 7.15
N ARG A 78 -40.60 8.80 8.40
CA ARG A 78 -39.63 9.12 9.45
C ARG A 78 -38.94 7.83 9.87
N PHE A 79 -37.63 7.73 9.69
CA PHE A 79 -36.84 6.65 10.29
C PHE A 79 -36.88 6.82 11.82
N ARG A 80 -37.78 6.08 12.47
CA ARG A 80 -37.89 6.03 13.93
C ARG A 80 -36.95 4.94 14.43
N LEU A 81 -35.69 5.31 14.67
CA LEU A 81 -34.82 4.48 15.49
C LEU A 81 -35.36 4.48 16.93
N PRO A 82 -35.52 3.30 17.56
CA PRO A 82 -35.71 3.24 19.00
C PRO A 82 -34.60 4.01 19.69
N ARG A 83 -34.95 4.90 20.63
CA ARG A 83 -33.93 5.48 21.50
C ARG A 83 -33.45 4.36 22.40
N HIS A 84 -32.15 4.09 22.41
CA HIS A 84 -31.56 3.26 23.45
C HIS A 84 -31.85 3.94 24.80
N GLN A 85 -32.67 3.28 25.62
CA GLN A 85 -33.01 3.72 26.96
C GLN A 85 -32.54 2.65 27.91
N ASP A 86 -31.71 3.04 28.87
CA ASP A 86 -31.24 2.16 29.93
C ASP A 86 -31.13 2.95 31.25
N THR A 87 -30.90 2.24 32.34
CA THR A 87 -30.71 2.83 33.67
C THR A 87 -29.39 3.60 33.75
N SER A 88 -29.32 4.64 34.60
CA SER A 88 -28.07 5.38 34.82
C SER A 88 -26.91 4.49 35.28
N ALA A 89 -27.20 3.38 35.96
CA ALA A 89 -26.20 2.40 36.38
C ALA A 89 -25.60 1.64 35.19
N VAL A 90 -26.42 1.24 34.21
CA VAL A 90 -25.95 0.58 32.98
C VAL A 90 -25.26 1.57 32.05
N LEU A 91 -25.81 2.79 31.90
CA LEU A 91 -25.20 3.84 31.10
C LEU A 91 -23.84 4.30 31.66
N ALA A 92 -23.64 4.27 32.98
CA ALA A 92 -22.35 4.58 33.60
C ALA A 92 -21.25 3.55 33.26
N GLY A 93 -21.63 2.31 32.91
CA GLY A 93 -20.72 1.26 32.48
C GLY A 93 -20.60 1.13 30.95
N HIS A 94 -21.35 1.91 30.17
CA HIS A 94 -21.22 1.90 28.72
C HIS A 94 -19.88 2.51 28.28
N TYR A 95 -19.12 1.73 27.51
CA TYR A 95 -17.91 2.18 26.83
C TYR A 95 -18.13 2.13 25.31
N PRO A 96 -18.88 3.10 24.73
CA PRO A 96 -18.94 3.21 23.28
C PRO A 96 -17.51 3.45 22.76
N PHE A 97 -17.18 2.88 21.60
CA PHE A 97 -15.85 2.95 20.95
C PHE A 97 -14.77 1.96 21.45
N LEU A 98 -15.16 0.76 21.91
CA LEU A 98 -14.21 -0.35 22.15
C LEU A 98 -13.50 -0.84 20.88
N ALA A 99 -14.11 -0.63 19.72
CA ALA A 99 -13.64 -1.08 18.43
C ALA A 99 -13.33 0.12 17.53
N GLU A 100 -12.16 0.10 16.89
CA GLU A 100 -11.81 1.05 15.83
C GLU A 100 -12.74 0.87 14.62
N ALA A 101 -12.95 1.95 13.85
CA ALA A 101 -13.74 1.90 12.62
C ALA A 101 -13.11 1.01 11.51
N GLY A 102 -11.85 0.57 11.70
CA GLY A 102 -11.07 -0.19 10.73
C GLY A 102 -10.66 0.64 9.51
N LEU A 103 -10.20 -0.05 8.46
CA LEU A 103 -9.74 0.56 7.21
C LEU A 103 -10.89 0.90 6.24
N GLY A 104 -12.13 0.75 6.69
CA GLY A 104 -13.35 0.90 5.89
C GLY A 104 -13.70 -0.33 5.07
N SER A 105 -14.63 -0.18 4.14
CA SER A 105 -15.19 -1.27 3.32
C SER A 105 -14.66 -1.32 1.88
N ALA A 106 -13.79 -0.37 1.50
CA ALA A 106 -13.31 -0.26 0.14
C ALA A 106 -12.01 -1.05 -0.05
N GLY A 107 -12.06 -2.03 -0.96
CA GLY A 107 -10.89 -2.85 -1.29
C GLY A 107 -11.17 -4.34 -1.10
N MET A 108 -10.09 -5.09 -0.91
CA MET A 108 -10.14 -6.55 -0.84
C MET A 108 -10.45 -7.02 0.58
N PHE A 109 -11.52 -7.81 0.74
CA PHE A 109 -11.80 -8.48 2.01
C PHE A 109 -10.70 -9.50 2.31
N ILE A 110 -10.04 -9.40 3.46
CA ILE A 110 -8.97 -10.31 3.87
C ILE A 110 -9.44 -11.25 4.97
N GLY A 111 -10.14 -10.74 5.97
CA GLY A 111 -10.62 -11.54 7.09
C GLY A 111 -11.50 -10.74 8.02
N GLN A 112 -11.55 -11.15 9.28
CA GLN A 112 -12.27 -10.44 10.32
C GLN A 112 -11.27 -9.80 11.29
N ASP A 113 -11.57 -8.58 11.69
CA ASP A 113 -10.86 -7.93 12.77
C ASP A 113 -11.21 -8.61 14.11
N LEU A 114 -10.19 -8.98 14.88
CA LEU A 114 -10.35 -9.82 16.07
C LEU A 114 -11.14 -9.11 17.19
N TYR A 115 -11.00 -7.79 17.31
CA TYR A 115 -11.57 -7.03 18.42
C TYR A 115 -12.99 -6.56 18.13
N SER A 116 -13.22 -6.09 16.90
CA SER A 116 -14.51 -5.57 16.47
C SER A 116 -15.44 -6.63 15.90
N GLY A 117 -14.91 -7.78 15.46
CA GLY A 117 -15.65 -8.78 14.68
C GLY A 117 -16.06 -8.27 13.29
N SER A 118 -15.65 -7.06 12.92
CA SER A 118 -15.98 -6.44 11.65
C SER A 118 -15.11 -6.98 10.51
N SER A 119 -15.45 -6.62 9.28
CA SER A 119 -14.68 -7.05 8.11
C SER A 119 -13.35 -6.30 8.04
N PHE A 120 -12.24 -7.05 8.01
CA PHE A 120 -10.92 -6.51 7.71
C PHE A 120 -10.71 -6.48 6.20
N VAL A 121 -10.82 -5.28 5.63
CA VAL A 121 -10.60 -5.00 4.20
C VAL A 121 -9.28 -4.25 4.04
N TYR A 122 -8.45 -4.70 3.12
CA TYR A 122 -7.15 -4.08 2.86
C TYR A 122 -6.88 -4.01 1.36
N ASP A 123 -6.76 -2.79 0.85
CA ASP A 123 -6.28 -2.50 -0.50
C ASP A 123 -5.24 -1.37 -0.41
N PRO A 124 -3.95 -1.67 -0.66
CA PRO A 124 -2.90 -0.68 -0.46
C PRO A 124 -2.99 0.48 -1.45
N TRP A 125 -3.55 0.30 -2.65
CA TRP A 125 -3.72 1.38 -3.61
C TRP A 125 -4.83 2.33 -3.20
N VAL A 126 -5.96 1.80 -2.71
CA VAL A 126 -7.05 2.63 -2.17
C VAL A 126 -6.59 3.41 -0.93
N LEU A 127 -5.85 2.77 -0.04
CA LEU A 127 -5.31 3.42 1.16
C LEU A 127 -4.29 4.49 0.81
N TYR A 128 -3.44 4.24 -0.19
CA TYR A 128 -2.47 5.21 -0.70
C TYR A 128 -3.15 6.42 -1.33
N GLN A 129 -4.16 6.21 -2.20
CA GLN A 129 -4.94 7.29 -2.81
C GLN A 129 -5.68 8.16 -1.78
N ARG A 130 -6.09 7.57 -0.65
CA ARG A 130 -6.72 8.29 0.46
C ARG A 130 -5.73 9.01 1.38
N GLY A 131 -4.43 8.85 1.17
CA GLY A 131 -3.39 9.42 2.02
C GLY A 131 -3.27 8.75 3.41
N ILE A 132 -3.81 7.55 3.58
CA ILE A 132 -3.71 6.78 4.83
C ILE A 132 -2.32 6.16 4.98
N ILE A 133 -1.74 5.71 3.86
CA ILE A 133 -0.38 5.16 3.80
C ILE A 133 0.47 5.94 2.80
N THR A 134 1.79 5.95 3.01
CA THR A 134 2.76 6.64 2.15
C THR A 134 3.40 5.73 1.10
N ALA A 135 3.33 4.41 1.28
CA ALA A 135 3.82 3.43 0.31
C ALA A 135 2.99 2.13 0.39
N PRO A 136 2.69 1.48 -0.75
CA PRO A 136 1.89 0.26 -0.81
C PRO A 136 2.68 -1.03 -0.50
N ASN A 137 3.86 -0.90 0.12
CA ASN A 137 4.74 -2.04 0.40
C ASN A 137 4.23 -2.84 1.61
N LEU A 138 4.28 -4.17 1.50
CA LEU A 138 3.80 -5.10 2.53
C LEU A 138 4.91 -6.08 2.93
N ILE A 139 5.06 -6.31 4.23
CA ILE A 139 5.91 -7.37 4.79
C ILE A 139 5.00 -8.40 5.47
N LEU A 140 5.10 -9.67 5.06
CA LEU A 140 4.38 -10.78 5.66
C LEU A 140 5.35 -11.65 6.48
N ALA A 141 5.26 -11.53 7.80
CA ALA A 141 6.12 -12.26 8.74
C ALA A 141 5.30 -13.15 9.70
N GLY A 142 5.93 -14.20 10.21
CA GLY A 142 5.27 -15.18 11.09
C GLY A 142 6.03 -16.50 11.13
N ILE A 143 5.75 -17.33 12.15
CA ILE A 143 6.37 -18.66 12.32
C ILE A 143 5.84 -19.67 11.31
N VAL A 144 6.51 -20.82 11.17
CA VAL A 144 6.01 -21.93 10.33
C VAL A 144 4.63 -22.35 10.85
N GLY A 145 3.68 -22.56 9.94
CA GLY A 145 2.30 -22.90 10.30
C GLY A 145 1.39 -21.72 10.68
N SER A 146 1.89 -20.49 10.74
CA SER A 146 1.07 -19.31 11.14
C SER A 146 0.11 -18.80 10.05
N GLY A 147 -0.07 -19.53 8.95
CA GLY A 147 -0.96 -19.11 7.85
C GLY A 147 -0.40 -18.07 6.88
N LYS A 148 0.91 -17.76 6.89
CA LYS A 148 1.52 -16.78 5.96
C LYS A 148 1.19 -17.03 4.49
N SER A 149 1.37 -18.27 4.02
CA SER A 149 1.07 -18.66 2.63
C SER A 149 -0.41 -18.50 2.32
N SER A 150 -1.31 -18.86 3.26
CA SER A 150 -2.75 -18.66 3.12
C SER A 150 -3.13 -17.17 3.02
N LEU A 151 -2.51 -16.31 3.84
CA LEU A 151 -2.74 -14.86 3.79
C LEU A 151 -2.23 -14.26 2.47
N ALA A 152 -1.01 -14.62 2.05
CA ALA A 152 -0.46 -14.18 0.77
C ALA A 152 -1.37 -14.60 -0.40
N LYS A 153 -1.76 -15.88 -0.45
CA LYS A 153 -2.72 -16.43 -1.42
C LYS A 153 -4.03 -15.67 -1.41
N SER A 154 -4.58 -15.38 -0.25
CA SER A 154 -5.83 -14.62 -0.12
C SER A 154 -5.69 -13.19 -0.63
N LEU A 155 -4.58 -12.51 -0.31
CA LEU A 155 -4.30 -11.15 -0.77
C LEU A 155 -4.26 -11.09 -2.30
N TYR A 156 -3.40 -11.88 -2.93
CA TYR A 156 -3.21 -11.75 -4.37
C TYR A 156 -4.35 -12.39 -5.19
N THR A 157 -5.00 -13.47 -4.72
CA THR A 157 -6.14 -14.04 -5.47
C THR A 157 -7.37 -13.14 -5.41
N ARG A 158 -7.61 -12.48 -4.26
CA ARG A 158 -8.73 -11.55 -4.10
C ARG A 158 -8.46 -10.18 -4.72
N SER A 159 -7.22 -9.87 -5.08
CA SER A 159 -6.88 -8.64 -5.81
C SER A 159 -7.21 -8.76 -7.32
N LEU A 160 -7.17 -9.97 -7.90
CA LEU A 160 -7.42 -10.18 -9.33
C LEU A 160 -8.77 -9.62 -9.83
N PRO A 161 -9.92 -9.81 -9.13
CA PRO A 161 -11.19 -9.24 -9.56
C PRO A 161 -11.23 -7.71 -9.56
N PHE A 162 -10.33 -7.05 -8.82
CA PHE A 162 -10.17 -5.60 -8.83
C PHE A 162 -9.29 -5.10 -9.98
N GLY A 163 -8.84 -6.01 -10.87
CA GLY A 163 -8.01 -5.68 -12.04
C GLY A 163 -6.51 -5.60 -11.74
N TYR A 164 -6.10 -5.95 -10.52
CA TYR A 164 -4.68 -6.04 -10.19
C TYR A 164 -4.06 -7.28 -10.83
N ARG A 165 -2.82 -7.15 -11.33
CA ARG A 165 -2.03 -8.26 -11.86
C ARG A 165 -0.99 -8.69 -10.85
N VAL A 166 -0.73 -9.99 -10.79
CA VAL A 166 0.15 -10.60 -9.78
C VAL A 166 1.36 -11.20 -10.46
N TYR A 167 2.56 -10.78 -10.04
CA TYR A 167 3.81 -11.37 -10.48
C TYR A 167 4.56 -11.97 -9.31
N VAL A 168 4.86 -13.26 -9.38
CA VAL A 168 5.67 -13.99 -8.40
C VAL A 168 7.04 -14.27 -9.04
N PRO A 169 8.07 -13.45 -8.75
CA PRO A 169 9.38 -13.56 -9.41
C PRO A 169 10.19 -14.78 -8.99
N GLY A 170 9.86 -15.40 -7.86
CA GLY A 170 10.53 -16.61 -7.38
C GLY A 170 9.61 -17.42 -6.49
N ASP A 171 9.23 -18.59 -6.97
CA ASP A 171 8.47 -19.59 -6.22
C ASP A 171 9.37 -20.82 -5.97
N PRO A 172 10.18 -20.81 -4.89
CA PRO A 172 11.12 -21.88 -4.60
C PRO A 172 10.45 -23.20 -4.19
N LYS A 173 9.11 -23.21 -3.98
CA LYS A 173 8.35 -24.39 -3.55
C LYS A 173 7.26 -24.79 -4.55
N GLY A 174 7.07 -24.05 -5.63
CA GLY A 174 5.97 -24.28 -6.58
C GLY A 174 4.57 -24.09 -5.97
N GLU A 175 4.45 -23.39 -4.83
CA GLU A 175 3.18 -23.24 -4.11
C GLU A 175 2.19 -22.31 -4.82
N HIS A 176 2.66 -21.50 -5.76
CA HIS A 176 1.91 -20.48 -6.50
C HIS A 176 1.58 -20.92 -7.93
N SER A 177 2.31 -21.88 -8.50
CA SER A 177 2.13 -22.37 -9.87
C SER A 177 0.70 -22.83 -10.16
N GLY A 178 0.15 -23.70 -9.32
CA GLY A 178 -1.22 -24.18 -9.50
C GLY A 178 -2.28 -23.09 -9.35
N VAL A 179 -2.02 -22.07 -8.53
CA VAL A 179 -2.92 -20.92 -8.39
C VAL A 179 -2.86 -20.03 -9.63
N ALA A 180 -1.66 -19.78 -10.16
CA ALA A 180 -1.45 -18.99 -11.37
C ALA A 180 -2.20 -19.58 -12.56
N GLU A 181 -2.14 -20.90 -12.76
CA GLU A 181 -2.88 -21.58 -13.83
C GLU A 181 -4.40 -21.54 -13.59
N ALA A 182 -4.85 -21.76 -12.35
CA ALA A 182 -6.27 -21.77 -12.02
C ALA A 182 -6.97 -20.43 -12.26
N VAL A 183 -6.25 -19.30 -12.17
CA VAL A 183 -6.80 -17.96 -12.40
C VAL A 183 -6.67 -17.49 -13.86
N GLY A 184 -6.30 -18.39 -14.78
CA GLY A 184 -6.08 -18.06 -16.20
C GLY A 184 -4.76 -17.34 -16.46
N GLY A 185 -3.82 -17.43 -15.52
CA GLY A 185 -2.44 -16.97 -15.65
C GLY A 185 -1.50 -18.05 -16.18
N LYS A 186 -0.19 -17.89 -15.93
CA LYS A 186 0.83 -18.82 -16.41
C LYS A 186 1.92 -19.08 -15.37
N ALA A 187 2.25 -20.34 -15.15
CA ALA A 187 3.43 -20.76 -14.41
C ALA A 187 4.58 -21.05 -15.39
N ILE A 188 5.73 -20.39 -15.21
CA ILE A 188 6.96 -20.66 -15.95
C ILE A 188 7.81 -21.56 -15.07
N ILE A 189 7.80 -22.86 -15.37
CA ILE A 189 8.53 -23.86 -14.60
C ILE A 189 9.94 -23.99 -15.17
N LEU A 190 10.93 -23.72 -14.33
CA LEU A 190 12.35 -23.85 -14.64
C LEU A 190 12.96 -24.97 -13.80
N GLY A 191 13.74 -25.84 -14.42
CA GLY A 191 14.40 -26.96 -13.76
C GLY A 191 15.44 -27.64 -14.64
N HIS A 192 16.42 -28.29 -14.01
CA HIS A 192 17.43 -29.07 -14.72
C HIS A 192 16.79 -30.19 -15.55
N GLY A 193 17.25 -30.34 -16.80
CA GLY A 193 16.72 -31.36 -17.73
C GLY A 193 15.34 -31.05 -18.32
N MET A 194 14.72 -29.91 -17.98
CA MET A 194 13.50 -29.45 -18.64
C MET A 194 13.83 -28.69 -19.93
N GLY A 195 12.92 -28.72 -20.91
CA GLY A 195 13.05 -27.94 -22.15
C GLY A 195 12.78 -26.44 -21.99
N ASN A 196 12.27 -26.02 -20.83
CA ASN A 196 11.96 -24.63 -20.55
C ASN A 196 13.23 -23.85 -20.22
N ARG A 197 13.49 -22.78 -20.99
CA ARG A 197 14.65 -21.90 -20.84
C ARG A 197 14.17 -20.46 -20.80
N LEU A 198 14.87 -19.65 -20.04
CA LEU A 198 14.64 -18.21 -19.96
C LEU A 198 15.96 -17.51 -20.28
N ASN A 199 15.98 -16.69 -21.32
CA ASN A 199 17.17 -15.91 -21.64
C ASN A 199 17.16 -14.61 -20.82
N PRO A 200 18.15 -14.36 -19.93
CA PRO A 200 18.21 -13.10 -19.18
C PRO A 200 18.48 -11.87 -20.06
N LEU A 201 19.04 -12.07 -21.26
CA LEU A 201 19.34 -11.01 -22.23
C LEU A 201 18.21 -10.78 -23.23
N ASP A 202 17.07 -11.47 -23.07
CA ASP A 202 15.91 -11.28 -23.93
C ASP A 202 15.40 -9.84 -23.87
N GLU A 203 14.81 -9.35 -24.95
CA GLU A 203 14.26 -7.99 -24.99
C GLU A 203 13.04 -7.84 -24.06
N GLY A 204 12.33 -8.94 -23.84
CA GLY A 204 11.14 -8.98 -22.99
C GLY A 204 10.00 -8.15 -23.57
N TYR A 205 9.13 -7.64 -22.70
CA TYR A 205 7.97 -6.83 -23.13
C TYR A 205 8.38 -5.39 -23.41
N ARG A 206 8.09 -4.92 -24.63
CA ARG A 206 8.21 -3.52 -25.03
C ARG A 206 6.93 -2.75 -24.70
N PRO A 207 6.99 -1.71 -23.83
CA PRO A 207 5.83 -0.85 -23.57
C PRO A 207 5.39 -0.10 -24.83
N ALA A 208 4.08 0.10 -24.96
CA ALA A 208 3.53 0.92 -26.04
C ALA A 208 3.96 2.39 -25.89
N GLY A 209 4.37 3.02 -26.99
CA GLY A 209 4.70 4.44 -27.04
C GLY A 209 6.20 4.79 -26.98
N LEU A 210 7.11 3.82 -26.83
CA LEU A 210 8.56 4.06 -27.00
C LEU A 210 8.95 3.97 -28.47
N SER A 211 9.78 4.90 -28.94
CA SER A 211 10.46 4.79 -30.23
C SER A 211 11.48 3.64 -30.25
N ASP A 212 11.87 3.19 -31.44
CA ASP A 212 12.86 2.09 -31.58
C ASP A 212 14.21 2.48 -30.96
N GLN A 213 14.60 3.75 -31.08
CA GLN A 213 15.84 4.28 -30.53
C GLN A 213 15.83 4.30 -28.99
N GLU A 214 14.75 4.79 -28.38
CA GLU A 214 14.62 4.81 -26.91
C GLU A 214 14.54 3.39 -26.34
N TRP A 215 13.87 2.49 -27.05
CA TRP A 215 13.82 1.07 -26.68
C TRP A 215 15.21 0.44 -26.71
N ALA A 216 15.99 0.66 -27.77
CA ALA A 216 17.35 0.13 -27.87
C ALA A 216 18.26 0.64 -26.74
N ILE A 217 18.18 1.92 -26.39
CA ILE A 217 18.95 2.51 -25.27
C ILE A 217 18.54 1.87 -23.94
N THR A 218 17.24 1.75 -23.69
CA THR A 218 16.70 1.15 -22.46
C THR A 218 17.08 -0.32 -22.34
N LEU A 219 17.01 -1.07 -23.43
CA LEU A 219 17.36 -2.48 -23.49
C LEU A 219 18.86 -2.69 -23.26
N ALA A 220 19.70 -1.87 -23.88
CA ALA A 220 21.15 -1.92 -23.65
C ALA A 220 21.52 -1.65 -22.19
N ALA A 221 20.89 -0.66 -21.55
CA ALA A 221 21.08 -0.38 -20.13
C ALA A 221 20.63 -1.56 -19.25
N ARG A 222 19.42 -2.08 -19.48
CA ARG A 222 18.89 -3.23 -18.73
C ARG A 222 19.79 -4.46 -18.83
N ARG A 223 20.28 -4.79 -20.03
CA ARG A 223 21.19 -5.93 -20.25
C ARG A 223 22.51 -5.77 -19.49
N ARG A 224 23.08 -4.55 -19.49
CA ARG A 224 24.30 -4.23 -18.73
C ARG A 224 24.08 -4.35 -17.23
N ASP A 225 23.02 -3.73 -16.71
CA ASP A 225 22.70 -3.75 -15.27
C ASP A 225 22.45 -5.18 -14.78
N LEU A 226 21.70 -5.98 -15.55
CA LEU A 226 21.40 -7.37 -15.23
C LEU A 226 22.66 -8.25 -15.26
N LEU A 227 23.52 -8.11 -16.27
CA LEU A 227 24.79 -8.85 -16.31
C LEU A 227 25.72 -8.46 -15.16
N GLY A 228 25.79 -7.16 -14.84
CA GLY A 228 26.54 -6.66 -13.69
C GLY A 228 26.06 -7.31 -12.40
N ALA A 229 24.75 -7.19 -12.10
CA ALA A 229 24.15 -7.75 -10.89
C ALA A 229 24.31 -9.29 -10.80
N LEU A 230 24.12 -10.01 -11.91
CA LEU A 230 24.34 -11.45 -11.94
C LEU A 230 25.79 -11.81 -11.65
N THR A 231 26.74 -11.09 -12.26
CA THR A 231 28.17 -11.33 -12.07
C THR A 231 28.59 -11.04 -10.63
N GLU A 232 28.17 -9.90 -10.06
CA GLU A 232 28.42 -9.55 -8.65
C GLU A 232 27.86 -10.58 -7.68
N THR A 233 26.66 -11.08 -7.95
CA THR A 233 26.01 -12.13 -7.14
C THR A 233 26.84 -13.42 -7.16
N VAL A 234 27.30 -13.87 -8.33
CA VAL A 234 28.12 -15.08 -8.46
C VAL A 234 29.52 -14.90 -7.87
N LEU A 235 30.10 -13.71 -8.00
CA LEU A 235 31.42 -13.39 -7.43
C LEU A 235 31.37 -13.11 -5.92
N ALA A 236 30.19 -12.81 -5.36
CA ALA A 236 30.00 -12.33 -3.99
C ALA A 236 30.83 -11.08 -3.66
N ARG A 237 31.04 -10.20 -4.65
CA ARG A 237 31.75 -8.92 -4.49
C ARG A 237 31.31 -7.92 -5.58
N PRO A 238 31.48 -6.61 -5.35
CA PRO A 238 31.29 -5.62 -6.42
C PRO A 238 32.30 -5.82 -7.56
N LEU A 239 31.91 -5.40 -8.75
CA LEU A 239 32.76 -5.39 -9.94
C LEU A 239 33.76 -4.22 -9.92
N ALA A 240 34.95 -4.45 -10.47
CA ALA A 240 35.93 -3.40 -10.72
C ALA A 240 35.57 -2.61 -12.00
N PRO A 241 36.04 -1.35 -12.15
CA PRO A 241 35.77 -0.55 -13.36
C PRO A 241 36.21 -1.23 -14.67
N LEU A 242 37.33 -1.97 -14.64
CA LEU A 242 37.83 -2.72 -15.79
C LEU A 242 36.93 -3.91 -16.13
N GLU A 243 36.38 -4.58 -15.12
CA GLU A 243 35.44 -5.68 -15.29
C GLU A 243 34.11 -5.21 -15.88
N HIS A 244 33.62 -4.03 -15.47
CA HIS A 244 32.48 -3.38 -16.13
C HIS A 244 32.76 -3.13 -17.62
N THR A 245 33.95 -2.62 -17.93
CA THR A 245 34.35 -2.36 -19.33
C THR A 245 34.40 -3.65 -20.14
N ALA A 246 34.94 -4.73 -19.56
CA ALA A 246 35.01 -6.03 -20.21
C ALA A 246 33.60 -6.61 -20.49
N ILE A 247 32.67 -6.51 -19.54
CA ILE A 247 31.26 -6.92 -19.72
C ILE A 247 30.59 -6.10 -20.81
N ASP A 248 30.78 -4.78 -20.80
CA ASP A 248 30.15 -3.87 -21.77
C ASP A 248 30.62 -4.15 -23.19
N THR A 249 31.93 -4.32 -23.40
CA THR A 249 32.50 -4.67 -24.71
C THR A 249 32.04 -6.06 -25.17
N ALA A 250 32.04 -7.05 -24.27
CA ALA A 250 31.58 -8.39 -24.59
C ALA A 250 30.08 -8.43 -24.95
N LEU A 251 29.24 -7.70 -24.22
CA LEU A 251 27.81 -7.57 -24.51
C LEU A 251 27.59 -6.85 -25.84
N ALA A 252 28.30 -5.75 -26.11
CA ALA A 252 28.19 -5.03 -27.37
C ALA A 252 28.54 -5.93 -28.56
N GLY A 253 29.63 -6.71 -28.45
CA GLY A 253 29.97 -7.72 -29.44
C GLY A 253 28.87 -8.76 -29.62
N ALA A 254 28.28 -9.27 -28.53
CA ALA A 254 27.23 -10.29 -28.61
C ALA A 254 25.94 -9.77 -29.29
N VAL A 255 25.61 -8.51 -29.06
CA VAL A 255 24.47 -7.84 -29.70
C VAL A 255 24.74 -7.56 -31.18
N ARG A 256 25.99 -7.32 -31.60
CA ARG A 256 26.34 -7.13 -33.02
C ARG A 256 26.15 -8.41 -33.84
N ASP A 257 26.42 -9.56 -33.25
CA ASP A 257 26.45 -10.84 -33.98
C ASP A 257 25.14 -11.62 -33.95
N ALA A 258 24.24 -11.31 -33.02
CA ALA A 258 22.94 -11.98 -32.93
C ALA A 258 21.81 -11.02 -32.54
N ASP A 259 20.67 -11.19 -33.21
CA ASP A 259 19.42 -10.48 -32.89
C ASP A 259 18.95 -10.79 -31.46
N VAL A 260 19.11 -12.04 -31.03
CA VAL A 260 18.80 -12.51 -29.67
C VAL A 260 20.09 -12.99 -28.99
N PRO A 261 20.85 -12.08 -28.34
CA PRO A 261 22.07 -12.45 -27.64
C PRO A 261 21.75 -13.38 -26.48
N ILE A 262 22.58 -14.40 -26.26
CA ILE A 262 22.46 -15.35 -25.16
C ILE A 262 23.71 -15.30 -24.27
N LEU A 263 23.58 -15.69 -23.00
CA LEU A 263 24.67 -15.63 -22.03
C LEU A 263 25.97 -16.36 -22.49
N PRO A 264 25.93 -17.54 -23.14
CA PRO A 264 27.13 -18.18 -23.69
C PRO A 264 27.94 -17.28 -24.63
N MET A 265 27.28 -16.46 -25.46
CA MET A 265 27.96 -15.57 -26.41
C MET A 265 28.74 -14.45 -25.72
N VAL A 266 28.23 -13.97 -24.59
CA VAL A 266 28.91 -12.96 -23.76
C VAL A 266 30.09 -13.60 -23.02
N VAL A 267 29.89 -14.81 -22.46
CA VAL A 267 30.96 -15.57 -21.81
C VAL A 267 32.10 -15.88 -22.76
N GLU A 268 31.79 -16.28 -24.00
CA GLU A 268 32.80 -16.53 -25.03
C GLU A 268 33.63 -15.28 -25.30
N ARG A 269 32.98 -14.12 -25.48
CA ARG A 269 33.67 -12.84 -25.71
C ARG A 269 34.46 -12.32 -24.51
N LEU A 270 34.05 -12.63 -23.29
CA LEU A 270 34.82 -12.30 -22.09
C LEU A 270 36.11 -13.12 -21.99
N LEU A 271 36.06 -14.39 -22.40
CA LEU A 271 37.22 -15.29 -22.35
C LEU A 271 38.11 -15.16 -23.60
N ARG A 272 37.52 -14.75 -24.73
CA ARG A 272 38.17 -14.58 -26.03
C ARG A 272 37.54 -13.36 -26.75
N PRO A 273 37.93 -12.13 -26.37
CA PRO A 273 37.51 -10.92 -27.08
C PRO A 273 37.94 -10.93 -28.55
N ASP A 274 37.26 -10.15 -29.38
CA ASP A 274 37.67 -9.93 -30.77
C ASP A 274 39.01 -9.17 -30.79
N PRO A 275 40.02 -9.59 -31.59
CA PRO A 275 41.27 -8.86 -31.74
C PRO A 275 41.11 -7.38 -32.11
N ALA A 276 40.01 -7.00 -32.78
CA ALA A 276 39.71 -5.60 -33.09
C ALA A 276 39.36 -4.76 -31.85
N ASP A 277 38.72 -5.38 -30.85
CA ASP A 277 38.33 -4.74 -29.59
C ASP A 277 39.43 -4.87 -28.51
N ASP A 278 40.31 -5.88 -28.60
CA ASP A 278 41.41 -6.15 -27.65
C ASP A 278 42.79 -6.34 -28.32
N PRO A 279 43.36 -5.31 -28.98
CA PRO A 279 44.61 -5.44 -29.71
C PRO A 279 45.81 -5.79 -28.82
N ASP A 280 45.76 -5.39 -27.54
CA ASP A 280 46.85 -5.56 -26.57
C ASP A 280 46.62 -6.72 -25.60
N GLY A 281 45.50 -7.46 -25.71
CA GLY A 281 45.17 -8.60 -24.83
C GLY A 281 44.73 -8.22 -23.41
N ARG A 282 44.54 -6.93 -23.11
CA ARG A 282 44.21 -6.44 -21.76
C ARG A 282 42.78 -6.76 -21.36
N LEU A 283 41.81 -6.63 -22.29
CA LEU A 283 40.42 -6.97 -21.99
C LEU A 283 40.28 -8.48 -21.69
N THR A 284 41.09 -9.32 -22.33
CA THR A 284 41.15 -10.75 -22.05
C THR A 284 41.61 -11.03 -20.62
N GLU A 285 42.58 -10.27 -20.11
CA GLU A 285 43.07 -10.40 -18.73
C GLU A 285 42.02 -9.89 -17.73
N ASP A 286 41.50 -8.68 -17.95
CA ASP A 286 40.51 -8.03 -17.09
C ASP A 286 39.18 -8.79 -17.03
N GLY A 287 38.76 -9.38 -18.14
CA GLY A 287 37.50 -10.13 -18.27
C GLY A 287 37.58 -11.59 -17.80
N ARG A 288 38.77 -12.14 -17.55
CA ARG A 288 38.95 -13.59 -17.31
C ARG A 288 38.20 -14.10 -16.09
N GLN A 289 38.30 -13.40 -14.96
CA GLN A 289 37.64 -13.81 -13.71
C GLN A 289 36.11 -13.77 -13.86
N VAL A 290 35.59 -12.70 -14.47
CA VAL A 290 34.17 -12.52 -14.77
C VAL A 290 33.67 -13.58 -15.75
N GLY A 291 34.43 -13.85 -16.82
CA GLY A 291 34.12 -14.88 -17.80
C GLY A 291 33.99 -16.26 -17.16
N HIS A 292 34.89 -16.62 -16.24
CA HIS A 292 34.79 -17.88 -15.51
C HIS A 292 33.64 -17.94 -14.52
N ALA A 293 33.31 -16.83 -13.85
CA ALA A 293 32.16 -16.73 -12.96
C ALA A 293 30.85 -16.98 -13.73
N LEU A 294 30.63 -16.25 -14.83
CA LEU A 294 29.45 -16.42 -15.67
C LEU A 294 29.42 -17.77 -16.40
N ARG A 295 30.59 -18.35 -16.72
CA ARG A 295 30.68 -19.70 -17.30
C ARG A 295 30.06 -20.77 -16.38
N ARG A 296 30.11 -20.61 -15.05
CA ARG A 296 29.44 -21.53 -14.12
C ARG A 296 27.92 -21.52 -14.27
N LEU A 297 27.31 -20.39 -14.65
CA LEU A 297 25.87 -20.30 -14.91
C LEU A 297 25.47 -20.99 -16.22
N VAL A 298 26.36 -21.02 -17.21
CA VAL A 298 26.08 -21.54 -18.56
C VAL A 298 26.42 -23.03 -18.69
N LEU A 299 27.64 -23.41 -18.26
CA LEU A 299 28.20 -24.75 -18.43
C LEU A 299 28.33 -25.53 -17.11
N GLY A 300 27.97 -24.91 -15.99
CA GLY A 300 28.06 -25.50 -14.66
C GLY A 300 26.67 -25.71 -14.05
N ASP A 301 26.49 -25.18 -12.84
CA ASP A 301 25.41 -25.58 -11.94
C ASP A 301 24.00 -25.20 -12.43
N LEU A 302 23.87 -24.25 -13.36
CA LEU A 302 22.59 -23.81 -13.96
C LEU A 302 22.51 -24.09 -15.47
N SER A 303 23.33 -25.02 -15.97
CA SER A 303 23.31 -25.41 -17.38
C SER A 303 21.93 -25.89 -17.80
N GLY A 304 21.50 -25.49 -19.00
CA GLY A 304 20.17 -25.78 -19.54
C GLY A 304 19.08 -24.78 -19.18
N LEU A 305 19.31 -23.83 -18.27
CA LEU A 305 18.30 -22.85 -17.84
C LEU A 305 18.41 -21.49 -18.55
N PHE A 306 19.63 -20.96 -18.68
CA PHE A 306 19.93 -19.60 -19.16
C PHE A 306 20.88 -19.56 -20.38
N ASP A 307 21.15 -20.72 -20.95
CA ASP A 307 22.18 -20.97 -21.97
C ASP A 307 21.63 -20.94 -23.42
N GLY A 308 20.36 -20.61 -23.62
CA GLY A 308 19.74 -20.53 -24.94
C GLY A 308 18.59 -19.53 -25.00
N PRO A 309 17.97 -19.36 -26.18
CA PRO A 309 16.81 -18.48 -26.35
C PRO A 309 15.65 -18.87 -25.43
N SER A 310 14.86 -17.88 -24.99
CA SER A 310 13.68 -18.13 -24.17
C SER A 310 12.69 -19.03 -24.91
N THR A 311 12.34 -20.17 -24.33
CA THR A 311 11.29 -21.04 -24.89
C THR A 311 9.90 -20.65 -24.38
N VAL A 312 9.85 -19.86 -23.30
CA VAL A 312 8.62 -19.34 -22.72
C VAL A 312 8.65 -17.81 -22.76
N ARG A 313 7.64 -17.21 -23.39
CA ARG A 313 7.45 -15.76 -23.38
C ARG A 313 6.71 -15.30 -22.13
N PHE A 314 7.20 -14.22 -21.54
CA PHE A 314 6.53 -13.49 -20.48
C PHE A 314 5.42 -12.61 -21.08
N ASP A 315 4.18 -12.83 -20.65
CA ASP A 315 3.03 -12.04 -21.07
C ASP A 315 2.51 -11.20 -19.88
N PRO A 316 2.76 -9.89 -19.86
CA PRO A 316 2.33 -9.01 -18.77
C PRO A 316 0.82 -8.72 -18.78
N SER A 317 0.08 -9.16 -19.81
CA SER A 317 -1.37 -9.01 -19.88
C SER A 317 -2.12 -10.04 -19.04
N LEU A 318 -1.46 -11.15 -18.70
CA LEU A 318 -2.03 -12.22 -17.90
C LEU A 318 -2.37 -11.74 -16.47
N PRO A 319 -3.44 -12.27 -15.86
CA PRO A 319 -3.85 -11.89 -14.51
C PRO A 319 -2.79 -12.27 -13.45
N MET A 320 -2.08 -13.39 -13.67
CA MET A 320 -1.04 -13.87 -12.79
C MET A 320 0.09 -14.55 -13.56
N VAL A 321 1.34 -14.26 -13.20
CA VAL A 321 2.52 -14.99 -13.70
C VAL A 321 3.39 -15.41 -12.52
N SER A 322 3.80 -16.68 -12.49
CA SER A 322 4.71 -17.22 -11.47
C SER A 322 5.94 -17.85 -12.12
N LEU A 323 7.13 -17.56 -11.57
CA LEU A 323 8.36 -18.26 -11.92
C LEU A 323 8.62 -19.37 -10.89
N ASP A 324 8.38 -20.61 -11.30
CA ASP A 324 8.56 -21.79 -10.44
C ASP A 324 10.00 -22.28 -10.51
N LEU A 325 10.66 -22.21 -9.35
CA LEU A 325 12.06 -22.61 -9.16
C LEU A 325 12.19 -23.85 -8.29
N SER A 326 11.09 -24.53 -7.95
CA SER A 326 11.07 -25.72 -7.07
C SER A 326 12.03 -26.83 -7.53
N ARG A 327 12.16 -27.00 -8.84
CA ARG A 327 13.04 -28.02 -9.46
C ARG A 327 14.52 -27.63 -9.45
N VAL A 328 14.82 -26.35 -9.33
CA VAL A 328 16.19 -25.86 -9.14
C VAL A 328 16.57 -25.96 -7.67
N THR A 329 15.64 -25.64 -6.77
CA THR A 329 15.87 -25.63 -5.32
C THR A 329 16.01 -27.02 -4.71
N GLU A 330 15.27 -28.02 -5.22
CA GLU A 330 15.41 -29.44 -4.83
C GLU A 330 16.84 -29.99 -5.03
N ASN A 331 17.65 -29.35 -5.90
CA ASN A 331 18.99 -29.80 -6.25
C ASN A 331 20.15 -29.02 -5.60
N SER A 332 19.90 -28.01 -4.76
CA SER A 332 20.85 -26.90 -4.69
C SER A 332 21.45 -26.55 -3.33
N THR A 333 22.76 -26.77 -3.26
CA THR A 333 23.80 -25.96 -2.59
C THR A 333 23.80 -24.45 -2.97
N LEU A 334 22.83 -23.95 -3.76
CA LEU A 334 22.80 -22.60 -4.37
C LEU A 334 21.76 -21.64 -3.77
N ILE A 335 20.93 -22.06 -2.81
CA ILE A 335 19.94 -21.14 -2.18
C ILE A 335 20.55 -20.38 -0.97
N SER A 336 21.79 -20.68 -0.60
CA SER A 336 22.46 -20.04 0.54
C SER A 336 23.47 -18.99 0.07
N VAL A 337 22.99 -17.91 -0.55
CA VAL A 337 23.65 -16.59 -0.54
C VAL A 337 22.59 -15.53 -0.34
#